data_AF-A0A0Q6Q473-F1
#
_entry.id   AF-A0A0Q6Q473-F1
#
_cell.length_a   1.000
_cell.length_b   1.000
_cell.length_c   1.000
_cell.angle_alpha   90.00
_cell.angle_beta   90.00
_cell.angle_gamma   90.00
#
_symmetry.space_group_name_H-M   'P 1'
#
loop_
_entity.id
_entity.type
_entity.pdbx_description
1 polymer ?
#
loop_
_entity_poly.entity_id
_entity_poly.type
_entity_poly.pdbx_seq_one_letter_code
_entity_poly.pdbx_strand_id
1 'polypeptide(L)'
;MANDKLHGKAAGGDPRIEILLVGMNGDLRGKQIPLDAQKKIWAGGVRLPSSTQSLDIWGDDNDDITGLSLSVGDPDGNCIPDKRSLTAMPWAPEGSMQVLATMHEFDGTPSFMDPRAILASVLKRYEDRGLTPVVATELEFYVVADDWRDTGRPSPPKSLTYQGEPNGFQLYDMSAVDALDDYLQTVRAYAKAQGLPADATTAEFGPGQFEINLLHRPDALAAADDCIYLKRIVEQAARKHGLKSTCMAKPYSEHAGSGLHVHASVLDRDGRNVLDANDGEPTRLKSVCAGMLQTMREAQLVFAPFANSYRRFQPGSFAPVDLTWGYGHRGTAIRIPDMNGPAARVEHRVAGADANPYLLLAAILGGMLLGLDNELDPGEETTPSHMPENTTKLTHDFLTAVEAFRASPFIADVFGEPYRRLYGDTKRKEAIAHLRTVSDFDYRTYLPRL
;
A
#
# COMPACT_ATOMS: atom_id res chain seq x y z
N MET A 1 35.08 31.93 -12.64
CA MET A 1 34.54 31.17 -13.79
C MET A 1 33.82 29.95 -13.19
N ALA A 2 32.56 30.17 -12.79
CA ALA A 2 31.36 29.64 -13.46
C ALA A 2 31.22 28.13 -13.17
N ASN A 3 30.53 27.72 -12.10
CA ASN A 3 29.07 27.64 -11.99
C ASN A 3 28.44 26.90 -13.20
N ASP A 4 28.56 25.57 -13.24
CA ASP A 4 27.65 24.70 -14.03
C ASP A 4 27.82 23.20 -13.69
N LYS A 5 27.30 22.70 -12.55
CA LYS A 5 27.16 21.25 -12.28
C LYS A 5 25.95 20.88 -11.40
N LEU A 6 24.87 21.66 -11.47
CA LEU A 6 23.60 21.36 -10.80
C LEU A 6 22.40 21.41 -11.77
N HIS A 7 22.61 20.92 -12.99
CA HIS A 7 21.51 20.51 -13.85
C HIS A 7 21.64 19.02 -14.11
N GLY A 8 20.71 18.25 -13.53
CA GLY A 8 20.55 16.83 -13.80
C GLY A 8 20.32 16.63 -15.29
N LYS A 9 21.38 16.30 -16.03
CA LYS A 9 21.22 15.76 -17.37
C LYS A 9 20.45 14.45 -17.23
N ALA A 10 19.29 14.40 -17.89
CA ALA A 10 18.56 13.18 -18.10
C ALA A 10 19.51 12.08 -18.60
N ALA A 11 19.28 10.83 -18.21
CA ALA A 11 20.07 9.71 -18.70
C ALA A 11 20.16 9.78 -20.24
N GLY A 12 21.36 9.66 -20.81
CA GLY A 12 21.51 9.63 -22.27
C GLY A 12 20.65 8.51 -22.86
N GLY A 13 19.87 8.81 -23.90
CA GLY A 13 18.99 7.84 -24.56
C GLY A 13 17.73 8.49 -25.13
N ASP A 14 16.97 7.72 -25.89
CA ASP A 14 15.72 8.16 -26.49
C ASP A 14 14.55 8.14 -25.48
N PRO A 15 13.60 9.08 -25.59
CA PRO A 15 12.41 9.09 -24.74
C PRO A 15 11.55 7.85 -24.94
N ARG A 16 10.92 7.41 -23.85
CA ARG A 16 10.06 6.23 -23.83
C ARG A 16 8.80 6.45 -23.01
N ILE A 17 7.79 5.63 -23.25
CA ILE A 17 6.59 5.54 -22.42
C ILE A 17 6.48 4.13 -21.82
N GLU A 18 6.20 4.07 -20.52
CA GLU A 18 5.92 2.84 -19.78
C GLU A 18 4.41 2.66 -19.60
N ILE A 19 3.87 1.52 -20.03
CA ILE A 19 2.52 1.09 -19.66
C ILE A 19 2.64 0.02 -18.59
N LEU A 20 1.98 0.25 -17.46
CA LEU A 20 2.20 -0.50 -16.22
C LEU A 20 0.90 -1.07 -15.68
N LEU A 21 0.88 -2.36 -15.39
CA LEU A 21 -0.10 -3.04 -14.56
C LEU A 21 0.42 -3.10 -13.12
N VAL A 22 -0.51 -3.15 -12.18
CA VAL A 22 -0.20 -3.38 -10.76
C VAL A 22 -0.57 -4.82 -10.43
N GLY A 23 0.42 -5.64 -10.07
CA GLY A 23 0.22 -7.02 -9.66
C GLY A 23 -0.41 -7.13 -8.27
N MET A 24 -0.82 -8.34 -7.88
CA MET A 24 -1.44 -8.57 -6.57
C MET A 24 -0.55 -8.14 -5.39
N ASN A 25 0.77 -8.18 -5.57
CA ASN A 25 1.75 -7.79 -4.56
C ASN A 25 2.02 -6.28 -4.51
N GLY A 26 1.28 -5.48 -5.29
CA GLY A 26 1.52 -4.04 -5.43
C GLY A 26 2.76 -3.70 -6.26
N ASP A 27 3.32 -4.69 -6.96
CA ASP A 27 4.47 -4.53 -7.86
C ASP A 27 4.04 -4.05 -9.25
N LEU A 28 4.94 -3.37 -9.94
CA LEU A 28 4.68 -2.83 -11.27
C LEU A 28 5.24 -3.77 -12.34
N ARG A 29 4.37 -4.24 -13.23
CA ARG A 29 4.71 -5.08 -14.39
C ARG A 29 4.26 -4.37 -15.66
N GLY A 30 5.05 -4.42 -16.73
CA GLY A 30 4.72 -3.59 -17.88
C GLY A 30 5.68 -3.71 -19.04
N LYS A 31 5.48 -2.82 -20.02
CA LYS A 31 6.35 -2.69 -21.18
C LYS A 31 6.89 -1.26 -21.29
N GLN A 32 8.18 -1.15 -21.58
CA GLN A 32 8.78 0.08 -22.09
C GLN A 32 8.59 0.12 -23.61
N ILE A 33 8.03 1.22 -24.10
CA ILE A 33 7.73 1.43 -25.52
C ILE A 33 8.42 2.73 -25.96
N PRO A 34 9.12 2.75 -27.11
CA PRO A 34 9.64 4.00 -27.68
C PRO A 34 8.54 5.06 -27.81
N LEU A 35 8.86 6.32 -27.50
CA LEU A 35 7.84 7.38 -27.43
C LEU A 35 7.14 7.64 -28.79
N ASP A 36 7.84 7.42 -29.91
CA ASP A 36 7.30 7.51 -31.27
C ASP A 36 6.25 6.41 -31.57
N ALA A 37 6.31 5.28 -30.85
CA ALA A 37 5.35 4.18 -30.93
C ALA A 37 4.17 4.28 -29.95
N GLN A 38 4.06 5.37 -29.17
CA GLN A 38 3.02 5.54 -28.14
C GLN A 38 1.57 5.43 -28.66
N LYS A 39 1.34 5.68 -29.96
CA LYS A 39 0.01 5.51 -30.58
C LYS A 39 -0.56 4.11 -30.36
N LYS A 40 0.29 3.08 -30.27
CA LYS A 40 -0.11 1.70 -29.98
C LYS A 40 -0.71 1.54 -28.59
N ILE A 41 -0.20 2.26 -27.59
CA ILE A 41 -0.73 2.26 -26.22
C ILE A 41 -2.17 2.80 -26.24
N TRP A 42 -2.35 3.99 -26.81
CA TRP A 42 -3.63 4.69 -26.81
C TRP A 42 -4.70 4.03 -27.69
N ALA A 43 -4.29 3.19 -28.64
CA ALA A 43 -5.17 2.36 -29.45
C ALA A 43 -5.56 1.02 -28.77
N GLY A 44 -5.11 0.75 -27.54
CA GLY A 44 -5.35 -0.53 -26.86
C GLY A 44 -4.60 -1.71 -27.48
N GLY A 45 -3.52 -1.45 -28.22
CA GLY A 45 -2.75 -2.47 -28.94
C GLY A 45 -1.67 -3.14 -28.11
N VAL A 46 -1.56 -2.85 -26.82
CA VAL A 46 -0.58 -3.46 -25.91
C VAL A 46 -1.21 -4.65 -25.21
N ARG A 47 -0.48 -5.77 -25.23
CA ARG A 47 -0.87 -7.01 -24.58
C ARG A 47 0.23 -7.50 -23.65
N LEU A 48 -0.15 -8.20 -22.60
CA LEU A 48 0.73 -8.95 -21.72
C LEU A 48 0.10 -10.31 -21.44
N PRO A 49 0.90 -11.35 -21.18
CA PRO A 49 0.36 -12.65 -20.79
C PRO A 49 -0.45 -12.53 -19.49
N SER A 50 -1.62 -13.15 -19.43
CA SER A 50 -2.55 -13.02 -18.31
C SER A 50 -1.95 -13.52 -16.98
N SER A 51 -1.01 -14.47 -17.03
CA SER A 51 -0.26 -14.93 -15.85
C SER A 51 0.46 -13.81 -15.10
N THR A 52 0.76 -12.69 -15.77
CA THR A 52 1.42 -11.51 -15.16
C THR A 52 0.63 -10.95 -13.97
N GLN A 53 -0.68 -11.20 -13.90
CA GLN A 53 -1.54 -10.75 -12.80
C GLN A 53 -1.59 -11.72 -11.61
N SER A 54 -1.15 -12.96 -11.80
CA SER A 54 -1.25 -14.04 -10.82
C SER A 54 0.08 -14.39 -10.14
N LEU A 55 1.13 -13.58 -10.31
CA LEU A 55 2.46 -13.92 -9.81
C LEU A 55 2.54 -13.92 -8.28
N ASP A 56 3.27 -14.89 -7.71
CA ASP A 56 3.64 -14.84 -6.28
C ASP A 56 4.73 -13.77 -6.03
N ILE A 57 5.11 -13.58 -4.76
CA ILE A 57 6.11 -12.57 -4.38
C ILE A 57 7.50 -12.80 -5.01
N TRP A 58 7.83 -14.02 -5.42
CA TRP A 58 9.10 -14.33 -6.10
C TRP A 58 9.00 -14.16 -7.63
N GLY A 59 7.80 -13.96 -8.16
CA GLY A 59 7.53 -13.82 -9.59
C GLY A 59 7.28 -15.15 -10.29
N ASP A 60 6.95 -16.22 -9.56
CA ASP A 60 6.48 -17.49 -10.13
C ASP A 60 5.07 -17.30 -10.70
N ASP A 61 4.77 -17.92 -11.84
CA ASP A 61 3.51 -17.77 -12.58
C ASP A 61 2.31 -18.47 -11.95
N ASN A 62 2.56 -19.32 -10.95
CA ASN A 62 1.55 -20.11 -10.26
C ASN A 62 0.70 -20.96 -11.22
N ASP A 63 1.32 -21.59 -12.23
CA ASP A 63 0.61 -22.51 -13.13
C ASP A 63 -0.06 -23.67 -12.37
N ASP A 64 0.52 -24.10 -11.25
CA ASP A 64 -0.05 -25.14 -10.39
C ASP A 64 -1.37 -24.72 -9.70
N ILE A 65 -1.62 -23.42 -9.57
CA ILE A 65 -2.84 -22.85 -8.99
C ILE A 65 -3.81 -22.40 -10.08
N THR A 66 -3.29 -21.74 -11.11
CA THR A 66 -4.10 -21.05 -12.14
C THR A 66 -4.32 -21.87 -13.39
N GLY A 67 -3.36 -22.74 -13.75
CA GLY A 67 -3.28 -23.40 -15.04
C GLY A 67 -3.14 -22.44 -16.23
N LEU A 68 -2.78 -21.16 -16.01
CA LEU A 68 -2.74 -20.15 -17.06
C LEU A 68 -1.47 -20.23 -17.92
N SER A 69 -0.33 -20.54 -17.32
CA SER A 69 0.97 -20.47 -17.98
C SER A 69 1.22 -21.69 -18.86
N LEU A 70 1.99 -22.67 -18.41
CA LEU A 70 2.34 -23.85 -19.20
C LEU A 70 1.13 -24.73 -19.55
N SER A 71 0.11 -24.74 -18.70
CA SER A 71 -1.05 -25.63 -18.86
C SER A 71 -1.98 -25.24 -20.02
N VAL A 72 -2.15 -23.94 -20.32
CA VAL A 72 -2.97 -23.46 -21.46
C VAL A 72 -2.23 -22.54 -22.43
N GLY A 73 -0.93 -22.30 -22.20
CA GLY A 73 -0.05 -21.58 -23.11
C GLY A 73 -0.03 -20.05 -22.92
N ASP A 74 -0.34 -19.57 -21.72
CA ASP A 74 -0.28 -18.17 -21.27
C ASP A 74 -0.93 -17.17 -22.23
N PRO A 75 -2.26 -17.23 -22.39
CA PRO A 75 -2.97 -16.32 -23.29
C PRO A 75 -2.76 -14.86 -22.88
N ASP A 76 -2.65 -14.00 -23.88
CA ASP A 76 -2.52 -12.56 -23.68
C ASP A 76 -3.85 -11.93 -23.20
N GLY A 77 -3.75 -10.99 -22.26
CA GLY A 77 -4.79 -9.99 -21.98
C GLY A 77 -4.47 -8.64 -22.64
N ASN A 78 -5.48 -7.79 -22.85
CA ASN A 78 -5.30 -6.44 -23.39
C ASN A 78 -5.03 -5.45 -22.26
N CYS A 79 -3.94 -4.69 -22.34
CA CYS A 79 -3.63 -3.65 -21.36
C CYS A 79 -4.28 -2.33 -21.80
N ILE A 80 -5.32 -1.90 -21.08
CA ILE A 80 -6.06 -0.67 -21.37
C ILE A 80 -5.50 0.47 -20.50
N PRO A 81 -4.83 1.47 -21.09
CA PRO A 81 -4.22 2.56 -20.33
C PRO A 81 -5.25 3.56 -19.81
N ASP A 82 -5.07 4.03 -18.58
CA ASP A 82 -5.86 5.11 -18.02
C ASP A 82 -5.12 6.45 -18.17
N LYS A 83 -5.58 7.28 -19.12
CA LYS A 83 -4.99 8.60 -19.38
C LYS A 83 -4.94 9.51 -18.15
N ARG A 84 -5.82 9.31 -17.16
CA ARG A 84 -5.83 10.11 -15.92
C ARG A 84 -4.59 9.85 -15.05
N SER A 85 -3.95 8.69 -15.23
CA SER A 85 -2.71 8.31 -14.54
C SER A 85 -1.42 8.68 -15.30
N LEU A 86 -1.53 9.19 -16.55
CA LEU A 86 -0.36 9.50 -17.37
C LEU A 86 0.50 10.59 -16.70
N THR A 87 1.77 10.28 -16.46
CA THR A 87 2.68 11.17 -15.75
C THR A 87 4.13 11.07 -16.23
N ALA A 88 4.97 12.05 -15.90
CA ALA A 88 6.37 12.08 -16.34
C ALA A 88 7.22 11.04 -15.60
N MET A 89 8.37 10.67 -16.19
CA MET A 89 9.43 9.90 -15.51
C MET A 89 10.69 10.76 -15.34
N PRO A 90 10.81 11.54 -14.24
CA PRO A 90 11.91 12.50 -14.05
C PRO A 90 13.31 11.87 -13.96
N TRP A 91 13.38 10.56 -13.69
CA TRP A 91 14.61 9.77 -13.64
C TRP A 91 15.01 9.18 -15.00
N ALA A 92 14.18 9.33 -16.04
CA ALA A 92 14.39 8.78 -17.37
C ALA A 92 14.84 9.87 -18.37
N PRO A 93 15.19 9.53 -19.63
CA PRO A 93 15.46 10.53 -20.68
C PRO A 93 14.32 11.55 -20.79
N GLU A 94 14.67 12.80 -21.12
CA GLU A 94 13.72 13.91 -21.19
C GLU A 94 12.53 13.59 -22.12
N GLY A 95 11.31 13.88 -21.67
CA GLY A 95 10.08 13.54 -22.40
C GLY A 95 9.55 12.13 -22.14
N SER A 96 10.23 11.32 -21.33
CA SER A 96 9.73 9.99 -20.98
C SER A 96 8.53 10.05 -20.03
N MET A 97 7.57 9.14 -20.23
CA MET A 97 6.28 9.10 -19.52
C MET A 97 5.98 7.70 -18.96
N GLN A 98 5.06 7.60 -18.01
CA GLN A 98 4.48 6.34 -17.55
C GLN A 98 2.96 6.48 -17.40
N VAL A 99 2.24 5.38 -17.57
CA VAL A 99 0.77 5.32 -17.44
C VAL A 99 0.38 3.98 -16.82
N LEU A 100 -0.54 4.01 -15.87
CA LEU A 100 -1.15 2.80 -15.33
C LEU A 100 -2.21 2.27 -16.29
N ALA A 101 -2.39 0.96 -16.28
CA ALA A 101 -3.36 0.26 -17.10
C ALA A 101 -4.11 -0.76 -16.25
N THR A 102 -5.26 -1.16 -16.78
CA THR A 102 -6.03 -2.30 -16.30
C THR A 102 -5.96 -3.39 -17.38
N MET A 103 -5.76 -4.64 -16.99
CA MET A 103 -5.86 -5.75 -17.94
C MET A 103 -7.33 -6.08 -18.20
N HIS A 104 -7.67 -6.27 -19.47
CA HIS A 104 -8.99 -6.68 -19.93
C HIS A 104 -8.90 -7.98 -20.72
N GLU A 105 -9.93 -8.80 -20.60
CA GLU A 105 -10.16 -9.97 -21.43
C GLU A 105 -10.45 -9.55 -22.89
N PHE A 106 -10.43 -10.52 -23.83
CA PHE A 106 -10.70 -10.22 -25.24
C PHE A 106 -12.13 -9.78 -25.53
N ASP A 107 -13.08 -10.09 -24.66
CA ASP A 107 -14.45 -9.59 -24.72
C ASP A 107 -14.59 -8.14 -24.22
N GLY A 108 -13.49 -7.55 -23.74
CA GLY A 108 -13.41 -6.18 -23.24
C GLY A 108 -13.75 -6.02 -21.76
N THR A 109 -14.12 -7.09 -21.05
CA THR A 109 -14.35 -7.03 -19.60
C THR A 109 -13.02 -6.89 -18.84
N PRO A 110 -12.97 -6.11 -17.75
CA PRO A 110 -11.78 -6.07 -16.89
C PRO A 110 -11.48 -7.46 -16.31
N SER A 111 -10.21 -7.84 -16.26
CA SER A 111 -9.84 -9.13 -15.68
C SER A 111 -10.16 -9.15 -14.19
N PHE A 112 -10.68 -10.28 -13.69
CA PHE A 112 -10.97 -10.46 -12.28
C PHE A 112 -9.70 -10.47 -11.41
N MET A 113 -8.52 -10.66 -12.02
CA MET A 113 -7.22 -10.69 -11.33
C MET A 113 -6.64 -9.29 -11.10
N ASP A 114 -7.22 -8.25 -11.68
CA ASP A 114 -6.66 -6.90 -11.65
C ASP A 114 -7.06 -6.15 -10.36
N PRO A 115 -6.11 -5.80 -9.47
CA PRO A 115 -6.41 -5.06 -8.24
C PRO A 115 -7.10 -3.72 -8.49
N ARG A 116 -6.74 -3.04 -9.59
CA ARG A 116 -7.30 -1.74 -9.95
C ARG A 116 -8.76 -1.89 -10.39
N ALA A 117 -9.08 -2.95 -11.13
CA ALA A 117 -10.46 -3.29 -11.47
C ALA A 117 -11.31 -3.65 -10.24
N ILE A 118 -10.73 -4.38 -9.28
CA ILE A 118 -11.42 -4.74 -8.02
C ILE A 118 -11.81 -3.47 -7.26
N LEU A 119 -10.87 -2.54 -7.04
CA LEU A 119 -11.21 -1.26 -6.40
C LEU A 119 -12.28 -0.50 -7.19
N ALA A 120 -12.14 -0.41 -8.53
CA ALA A 120 -13.13 0.26 -9.36
C ALA A 120 -14.55 -0.33 -9.21
N SER A 121 -14.67 -1.65 -9.03
CA SER A 121 -15.94 -2.31 -8.78
C SER A 121 -16.58 -1.93 -7.43
N VAL A 122 -15.76 -1.73 -6.39
CA VAL A 122 -16.23 -1.22 -5.09
C VAL A 122 -16.69 0.23 -5.21
N LEU A 123 -15.91 1.06 -5.92
CA LEU A 123 -16.28 2.47 -6.15
C LEU A 123 -17.58 2.60 -6.95
N LYS A 124 -17.87 1.69 -7.87
CA LYS A 124 -19.15 1.64 -8.58
C LYS A 124 -20.33 1.48 -7.61
N ARG A 125 -20.18 0.70 -6.53
CA ARG A 125 -21.22 0.53 -5.49
C ARG A 125 -21.49 1.81 -4.70
N TYR A 126 -20.47 2.64 -4.51
CA TYR A 126 -20.63 3.99 -3.93
C TYR A 126 -21.33 4.93 -4.93
N GLU A 127 -20.89 4.93 -6.19
CA GLU A 127 -21.50 5.74 -7.24
C GLU A 127 -23.01 5.44 -7.39
N ASP A 128 -23.40 4.15 -7.34
CA ASP A 128 -24.81 3.72 -7.38
C ASP A 128 -25.65 4.27 -6.22
N ARG A 129 -25.01 4.57 -5.07
CA ARG A 129 -25.63 5.23 -3.91
C ARG A 129 -25.56 6.76 -4.00
N GLY A 130 -24.97 7.32 -5.06
CA GLY A 130 -24.70 8.75 -5.17
C GLY A 130 -23.64 9.24 -4.18
N LEU A 131 -22.71 8.36 -3.81
CA LEU A 131 -21.66 8.63 -2.84
C LEU A 131 -20.29 8.66 -3.52
N THR A 132 -19.37 9.47 -2.99
CA THR A 132 -17.98 9.55 -3.45
C THR A 132 -17.03 9.42 -2.26
N PRO A 133 -16.28 8.31 -2.15
CA PRO A 133 -15.23 8.18 -1.15
C PRO A 133 -14.13 9.22 -1.35
N VAL A 134 -13.69 9.84 -0.26
CA VAL A 134 -12.55 10.75 -0.21
C VAL A 134 -11.47 10.06 0.60
N VAL A 135 -10.29 9.90 0.01
CA VAL A 135 -9.20 9.12 0.60
C VAL A 135 -7.90 9.91 0.64
N ALA A 136 -7.17 9.79 1.75
CA ALA A 136 -5.77 10.16 1.88
C ALA A 136 -4.98 8.97 2.43
N THR A 137 -3.68 8.91 2.11
CA THR A 137 -2.79 7.86 2.63
C THR A 137 -1.54 8.46 3.24
N GLU A 138 -1.09 7.89 4.35
CA GLU A 138 0.16 8.22 5.02
C GLU A 138 1.12 7.05 4.74
N LEU A 139 2.08 7.25 3.84
CA LEU A 139 3.02 6.19 3.47
C LEU A 139 4.31 6.35 4.26
N GLU A 140 4.54 5.44 5.19
CA GLU A 140 5.85 5.28 5.81
C GLU A 140 6.76 4.39 4.93
N PHE A 141 8.06 4.66 4.96
CA PHE A 141 9.07 3.85 4.31
C PHE A 141 10.42 4.03 5.00
N TYR A 142 11.31 3.06 4.81
CA TYR A 142 12.70 3.19 5.21
C TYR A 142 13.60 3.50 4.02
N VAL A 143 14.60 4.34 4.27
CA VAL A 143 15.78 4.52 3.43
C VAL A 143 16.95 3.85 4.13
N VAL A 144 17.65 2.99 3.42
CA VAL A 144 18.77 2.18 3.92
C VAL A 144 19.98 2.34 3.01
N ALA A 145 21.17 2.01 3.50
CA ALA A 145 22.36 1.96 2.65
C ALA A 145 22.23 0.84 1.60
N ASP A 146 22.88 1.01 0.44
CA ASP A 146 22.83 0.03 -0.65
C ASP A 146 23.81 -1.15 -0.48
N ASP A 147 24.32 -1.39 0.74
CA ASP A 147 25.22 -2.51 1.08
C ASP A 147 24.48 -3.81 1.43
N TRP A 148 23.14 -3.77 1.50
CA TRP A 148 22.29 -4.90 1.87
C TRP A 148 22.47 -6.14 0.98
N ARG A 149 22.95 -5.97 -0.27
CA ARG A 149 23.25 -7.10 -1.17
C ARG A 149 24.48 -7.88 -0.73
N ASP A 150 25.46 -7.20 -0.14
CA ASP A 150 26.70 -7.80 0.32
C ASP A 150 26.54 -8.35 1.75
N THR A 151 25.80 -7.62 2.61
CA THR A 151 25.60 -7.97 4.02
C THR A 151 24.43 -8.92 4.25
N GLY A 152 23.50 -9.00 3.30
CA GLY A 152 22.21 -9.70 3.45
C GLY A 152 21.26 -9.05 4.45
N ARG A 153 21.56 -7.84 4.95
CA ARG A 153 20.79 -7.15 5.99
C ARG A 153 20.69 -5.64 5.70
N PRO A 154 19.56 -4.99 6.04
CA PRO A 154 19.47 -3.54 5.92
C PRO A 154 20.40 -2.87 6.95
N SER A 155 20.96 -1.73 6.58
CA SER A 155 21.72 -0.85 7.47
C SER A 155 21.27 0.61 7.25
N PRO A 156 21.22 1.45 8.30
CA PRO A 156 20.84 2.85 8.12
C PRO A 156 21.84 3.61 7.23
N PRO A 157 21.42 4.68 6.54
CA PRO A 157 22.33 5.57 5.83
C PRO A 157 23.43 6.09 6.76
N LYS A 158 24.68 6.14 6.27
CA LYS A 158 25.86 6.47 7.11
C LYS A 158 25.73 7.82 7.84
N SER A 159 25.05 8.80 7.23
CA SER A 159 24.81 10.12 7.83
C SER A 159 23.92 10.07 9.08
N LEU A 160 23.19 8.98 9.29
CA LEU A 160 22.33 8.72 10.45
C LEU A 160 22.98 7.79 11.48
N THR A 161 24.29 7.53 11.35
CA THR A 161 25.02 6.60 12.22
C THR A 161 26.26 7.23 12.84
N TYR A 162 26.64 6.74 14.02
CA TYR A 162 27.91 7.01 14.67
C TYR A 162 28.61 5.67 14.94
N GLN A 163 29.80 5.49 14.36
CA GLN A 163 30.56 4.22 14.42
C GLN A 163 29.75 2.98 13.96
N GLY A 164 28.82 3.17 13.02
CA GLY A 164 27.99 2.09 12.47
C GLY A 164 26.70 1.83 13.24
N GLU A 165 26.50 2.46 14.39
CA GLU A 165 25.27 2.38 15.17
C GLU A 165 24.33 3.56 14.88
N PRO A 166 23.00 3.38 14.88
CA PRO A 166 22.05 4.48 14.76
C PRO A 166 22.27 5.59 15.79
N ASN A 167 22.06 6.85 15.41
CA ASN A 167 22.14 8.01 16.32
C ASN A 167 21.00 8.09 17.36
N GLY A 168 20.24 7.02 17.58
CA GLY A 168 19.06 6.96 18.46
C GLY A 168 17.73 6.88 17.68
N PHE A 169 16.64 7.30 18.34
CA PHE A 169 15.31 7.41 17.74
C PHE A 169 15.14 8.74 17.01
N GLN A 170 14.44 8.75 15.87
CA GLN A 170 14.39 9.88 14.95
C GLN A 170 13.05 10.66 14.94
N LEU A 171 12.11 10.30 15.82
CA LEU A 171 10.74 10.83 15.76
C LEU A 171 10.74 12.37 15.80
N TYR A 172 10.27 12.99 14.71
CA TYR A 172 10.24 14.44 14.47
C TYR A 172 11.62 15.14 14.53
N ASP A 173 12.71 14.39 14.36
CA ASP A 173 14.07 14.93 14.41
C ASP A 173 14.44 15.64 13.10
N MET A 174 14.55 16.96 13.14
CA MET A 174 14.95 17.76 11.99
C MET A 174 16.38 17.50 11.54
N SER A 175 17.27 17.03 12.43
CA SER A 175 18.64 16.68 12.04
C SER A 175 18.67 15.45 11.13
N ALA A 176 17.73 14.52 11.30
CA ALA A 176 17.53 13.38 10.41
C ALA A 176 17.08 13.83 9.00
N VAL A 177 16.18 14.81 8.96
CA VAL A 177 15.70 15.44 7.71
C VAL A 177 16.87 16.14 7.01
N ASP A 178 17.63 16.97 7.72
CA ASP A 178 18.79 17.69 7.19
C ASP A 178 19.86 16.73 6.66
N ALA A 179 20.12 15.62 7.37
CA ALA A 179 21.11 14.62 7.00
C ALA A 179 20.79 13.86 5.70
N LEU A 180 19.54 13.93 5.23
CA LEU A 180 19.07 13.31 3.99
C LEU A 180 18.36 14.31 3.05
N ASP A 181 18.59 15.62 3.22
CA ASP A 181 17.84 16.63 2.46
C ASP A 181 18.02 16.49 0.94
N ASP A 182 19.22 16.21 0.43
CA ASP A 182 19.46 16.00 -1.00
C ASP A 182 18.58 14.88 -1.62
N TYR A 183 18.38 13.80 -0.85
CA TYR A 183 17.47 12.71 -1.20
C TYR A 183 16.01 13.18 -1.15
N LEU A 184 15.61 13.82 -0.04
CA LEU A 184 14.24 14.29 0.14
C LEU A 184 13.84 15.39 -0.86
N GLN A 185 14.75 16.27 -1.25
CA GLN A 185 14.55 17.25 -2.33
C GLN A 185 14.31 16.54 -3.67
N THR A 186 15.00 15.44 -3.93
CA THR A 186 14.78 14.64 -5.13
C THR A 186 13.40 13.98 -5.11
N VAL A 187 12.98 13.43 -3.97
CA VAL A 187 11.61 12.89 -3.79
C VAL A 187 10.57 13.98 -4.06
N ARG A 188 10.71 15.16 -3.44
CA ARG A 188 9.80 16.30 -3.65
C ARG A 188 9.76 16.75 -5.11
N ALA A 189 10.91 16.85 -5.77
CA ALA A 189 10.99 17.23 -7.17
C ALA A 189 10.30 16.20 -8.08
N TYR A 190 10.48 14.90 -7.81
CA TYR A 190 9.86 13.83 -8.59
C TYR A 190 8.35 13.74 -8.38
N ALA A 191 7.88 13.84 -7.12
CA ALA A 191 6.46 13.90 -6.80
C ALA A 191 5.78 15.10 -7.46
N LYS A 192 6.40 16.29 -7.39
CA LYS A 192 5.91 17.50 -8.07
C LYS A 192 5.85 17.32 -9.59
N ALA A 193 6.89 16.77 -10.20
CA ALA A 193 6.93 16.53 -11.64
C ALA A 193 5.86 15.50 -12.08
N GLN A 194 5.40 14.64 -11.18
CA GLN A 194 4.33 13.70 -11.43
C GLN A 194 2.93 14.19 -11.04
N GLY A 195 2.83 15.37 -10.42
CA GLY A 195 1.57 15.94 -9.96
C GLY A 195 0.97 15.22 -8.75
N LEU A 196 1.77 14.47 -7.98
CA LEU A 196 1.30 13.82 -6.76
C LEU A 196 0.95 14.88 -5.70
N PRO A 197 -0.14 14.69 -4.93
CA PRO A 197 -0.51 15.58 -3.84
C PRO A 197 0.29 15.28 -2.56
N ALA A 198 1.61 15.14 -2.69
CA ALA A 198 2.51 14.92 -1.56
C ALA A 198 2.67 16.20 -0.75
N ASP A 199 2.45 16.11 0.56
CA ASP A 199 2.50 17.22 1.49
C ASP A 199 3.75 17.12 2.39
N ALA A 200 3.57 17.06 3.71
CA ALA A 200 4.65 17.02 4.66
C ALA A 200 5.50 15.75 4.54
N THR A 201 6.80 15.90 4.81
CA THR A 201 7.70 14.79 5.08
C THR A 201 8.05 14.80 6.55
N THR A 202 7.90 13.67 7.23
CA THR A 202 8.15 13.53 8.65
C THR A 202 9.25 12.50 8.87
N ALA A 203 10.21 12.79 9.75
CA ALA A 203 11.13 11.77 10.26
C ALA A 203 10.38 10.92 11.30
N GLU A 204 10.31 9.62 11.05
CA GLU A 204 9.59 8.68 11.88
C GLU A 204 10.52 8.02 12.92
N PHE A 205 9.99 7.07 13.69
CA PHE A 205 10.67 6.58 14.88
C PHE A 205 12.01 5.86 14.60
N GLY A 206 12.08 5.05 13.54
CA GLY A 206 13.24 4.22 13.22
C GLY A 206 14.32 4.91 12.38
N PRO A 207 15.57 4.40 12.39
CA PRO A 207 16.68 4.99 11.66
C PRO A 207 16.53 4.85 10.14
N GLY A 208 16.44 6.00 9.46
CA GLY A 208 16.11 6.13 8.05
C GLY A 208 14.61 6.02 7.75
N GLN A 209 13.74 6.06 8.75
CA GLN A 209 12.29 5.98 8.55
C GLN A 209 11.71 7.37 8.26
N PHE A 210 10.91 7.47 7.20
CA PHE A 210 10.19 8.69 6.85
C PHE A 210 8.74 8.38 6.52
N GLU A 211 7.87 9.37 6.72
CA GLU A 211 6.49 9.38 6.26
C GLU A 211 6.31 10.51 5.23
N ILE A 212 5.53 10.23 4.18
CA ILE A 212 4.99 11.27 3.30
C ILE A 212 3.46 11.13 3.25
N ASN A 213 2.76 12.19 3.64
CA ASN A 213 1.31 12.26 3.57
C ASN A 213 0.87 12.65 2.15
N LEU A 214 -0.07 11.90 1.59
CA LEU A 214 -0.78 12.25 0.35
C LEU A 214 -2.13 12.87 0.72
N LEU A 215 -2.41 14.07 0.21
CA LEU A 215 -3.62 14.82 0.54
C LEU A 215 -4.89 14.10 0.10
N HIS A 216 -6.00 14.45 0.76
CA HIS A 216 -7.32 13.87 0.51
C HIS A 216 -7.79 14.12 -0.92
N ARG A 217 -8.23 13.07 -1.61
CA ARG A 217 -8.80 13.14 -2.96
C ARG A 217 -10.20 12.53 -3.00
N PRO A 218 -11.20 13.22 -3.61
CA PRO A 218 -12.51 12.64 -3.93
C PRO A 218 -12.44 11.70 -5.15
N ASP A 219 -11.40 10.87 -5.20
CA ASP A 219 -11.13 9.85 -6.21
C ASP A 219 -10.19 8.82 -5.57
N ALA A 220 -10.79 7.81 -4.94
CA ALA A 220 -10.04 6.77 -4.25
C ALA A 220 -9.17 5.92 -5.19
N LEU A 221 -9.54 5.82 -6.48
CA LEU A 221 -8.71 5.12 -7.47
C LEU A 221 -7.44 5.93 -7.74
N ALA A 222 -7.56 7.24 -7.94
CA ALA A 222 -6.42 8.14 -8.08
C ALA A 222 -5.56 8.18 -6.81
N ALA A 223 -6.15 8.12 -5.62
CA ALA A 223 -5.39 8.04 -4.37
C ALA A 223 -4.54 6.76 -4.28
N ALA A 224 -5.05 5.62 -4.75
CA ALA A 224 -4.27 4.38 -4.86
C ALA A 224 -3.17 4.48 -5.94
N ASP A 225 -3.49 5.07 -7.11
CA ASP A 225 -2.52 5.36 -8.17
C ASP A 225 -1.35 6.23 -7.65
N ASP A 226 -1.66 7.31 -6.91
CA ASP A 226 -0.67 8.19 -6.28
C ASP A 226 0.23 7.45 -5.28
N CYS A 227 -0.34 6.56 -4.46
CA CYS A 227 0.42 5.77 -3.51
C CYS A 227 1.41 4.82 -4.21
N ILE A 228 0.99 4.15 -5.28
CA ILE A 228 1.88 3.33 -6.12
C ILE A 228 3.02 4.16 -6.73
N TYR A 229 2.70 5.34 -7.26
CA TYR A 229 3.72 6.23 -7.82
C TYR A 229 4.67 6.76 -6.76
N LEU A 230 4.18 7.06 -5.54
CA LEU A 230 5.04 7.48 -4.44
C LEU A 230 6.04 6.39 -4.06
N LYS A 231 5.60 5.13 -3.92
CA LYS A 231 6.49 3.97 -3.68
C LYS A 231 7.59 3.87 -4.75
N ARG A 232 7.24 4.10 -6.02
CA ARG A 232 8.21 4.12 -7.12
C ARG A 232 9.15 5.34 -7.05
N ILE A 233 8.63 6.52 -6.74
CA ILE A 233 9.39 7.77 -6.62
C ILE A 233 10.46 7.64 -5.52
N VAL A 234 10.09 7.18 -4.32
CA VAL A 234 11.03 7.07 -3.19
C VAL A 234 12.16 6.10 -3.50
N GLU A 235 11.87 5.00 -4.20
CA GLU A 235 12.88 4.05 -4.68
C GLU A 235 13.78 4.64 -5.77
N GLN A 236 13.23 5.34 -6.76
CA GLN A 236 14.03 5.95 -7.84
C GLN A 236 14.91 7.10 -7.33
N ALA A 237 14.39 7.89 -6.38
CA ALA A 237 15.17 8.90 -5.68
C ALA A 237 16.31 8.25 -4.87
N ALA A 238 16.03 7.16 -4.14
CA ALA A 238 17.06 6.49 -3.32
C ALA A 238 18.20 5.97 -4.21
N ARG A 239 17.87 5.32 -5.33
CA ARG A 239 18.86 4.83 -6.30
C ARG A 239 19.77 5.94 -6.84
N LYS A 240 19.22 7.12 -7.12
CA LYS A 240 20.00 8.28 -7.59
C LYS A 240 21.06 8.72 -6.56
N HIS A 241 20.81 8.48 -5.28
CA HIS A 241 21.68 8.84 -4.17
C HIS A 241 22.51 7.67 -3.62
N GLY A 242 22.55 6.52 -4.31
CA GLY A 242 23.30 5.34 -3.84
C GLY A 242 22.71 4.72 -2.57
N LEU A 243 21.39 4.87 -2.39
CA LEU A 243 20.61 4.34 -1.27
C LEU A 243 19.57 3.35 -1.80
N LYS A 244 18.91 2.66 -0.87
CA LYS A 244 17.77 1.80 -1.13
C LYS A 244 16.56 2.29 -0.34
N SER A 245 15.41 2.43 -1.00
CA SER A 245 14.14 2.64 -0.31
C SER A 245 13.41 1.31 -0.16
N THR A 246 12.66 1.15 0.93
CA THR A 246 11.84 -0.04 1.15
C THR A 246 10.55 0.30 1.89
N CYS A 247 9.46 -0.28 1.40
CA CYS A 247 8.16 -0.28 2.09
C CYS A 247 7.93 -1.62 2.81
N MET A 248 8.97 -2.42 3.03
CA MET A 248 8.90 -3.64 3.83
C MET A 248 8.31 -3.31 5.21
N ALA A 249 7.32 -4.06 5.66
CA ALA A 249 6.59 -3.77 6.88
C ALA A 249 7.48 -3.70 8.14
N LYS A 250 8.49 -4.55 8.25
CA LYS A 250 9.38 -4.61 9.41
C LYS A 250 10.82 -4.93 8.96
N PRO A 251 11.59 -3.92 8.50
CA PRO A 251 12.95 -4.14 8.02
C PRO A 251 13.94 -4.40 9.18
N TYR A 252 13.70 -3.80 10.35
CA TYR A 252 14.51 -3.99 11.55
C TYR A 252 13.68 -4.58 12.69
N SER A 253 14.22 -5.59 13.38
CA SER A 253 13.53 -6.23 14.51
C SER A 253 13.23 -5.24 15.65
N GLU A 254 14.23 -4.43 16.01
CA GLU A 254 14.23 -3.58 17.21
C GLU A 254 13.63 -2.17 16.97
N HIS A 255 13.25 -1.82 15.73
CA HIS A 255 12.70 -0.49 15.39
C HIS A 255 11.27 -0.57 14.89
N ALA A 256 10.56 0.57 14.86
CA ALA A 256 9.17 0.61 14.38
C ALA A 256 9.02 0.03 12.96
N GLY A 257 7.87 -0.58 12.68
CA GLY A 257 7.55 -1.01 11.31
C GLY A 257 7.01 0.15 10.48
N SER A 258 6.93 -0.03 9.16
CA SER A 258 6.33 0.95 8.24
C SER A 258 4.84 0.73 8.08
N GLY A 259 4.04 1.74 8.43
CA GLY A 259 2.59 1.81 8.23
C GLY A 259 2.17 2.36 6.86
N LEU A 260 0.93 2.04 6.50
CA LEU A 260 0.16 2.73 5.45
C LEU A 260 -1.21 3.11 6.02
N HIS A 261 -1.27 4.21 6.76
CA HIS A 261 -2.54 4.65 7.33
C HIS A 261 -3.43 5.22 6.23
N VAL A 262 -4.73 4.95 6.34
CA VAL A 262 -5.72 5.41 5.37
C VAL A 262 -6.75 6.27 6.07
N HIS A 263 -6.84 7.53 5.67
CA HIS A 263 -7.94 8.40 6.05
C HIS A 263 -9.05 8.28 5.02
N ALA A 264 -10.29 8.12 5.49
CA ALA A 264 -11.45 8.02 4.61
C ALA A 264 -12.64 8.82 5.12
N SER A 265 -13.26 9.58 4.22
CA SER A 265 -14.60 10.15 4.38
C SER A 265 -15.43 9.91 3.13
N VAL A 266 -16.68 10.35 3.11
CA VAL A 266 -17.61 10.08 2.00
C VAL A 266 -18.45 11.32 1.73
N LEU A 267 -18.54 11.73 0.47
CA LEU A 267 -19.39 12.85 0.04
C LEU A 267 -20.68 12.34 -0.58
N ASP A 268 -21.78 13.09 -0.41
CA ASP A 268 -23.00 12.94 -1.21
C ASP A 268 -22.89 13.68 -2.56
N ARG A 269 -23.98 13.63 -3.35
CA ARG A 269 -24.08 14.31 -4.65
C ARG A 269 -23.95 15.83 -4.58
N ASP A 270 -24.22 16.42 -3.43
CA ASP A 270 -24.11 17.86 -3.18
C ASP A 270 -22.70 18.24 -2.67
N GLY A 271 -21.78 17.28 -2.56
CA GLY A 271 -20.43 17.48 -2.03
C GLY A 271 -20.37 17.61 -0.52
N ARG A 272 -21.43 17.22 0.22
CA ARG A 272 -21.45 17.25 1.69
C ARG A 272 -20.93 15.94 2.26
N ASN A 273 -20.13 16.03 3.32
CA ASN A 273 -19.60 14.86 4.00
C ASN A 273 -20.72 14.14 4.77
N VAL A 274 -21.06 12.91 4.36
CA VAL A 274 -22.15 12.13 4.99
C VAL A 274 -21.76 11.52 6.33
N LEU A 275 -20.48 11.61 6.71
CA LEU A 275 -19.99 11.18 8.02
C LEU A 275 -19.97 12.33 9.05
N ASP A 276 -20.30 13.55 8.63
CA ASP A 276 -20.39 14.71 9.52
C ASP A 276 -21.50 14.54 10.56
N ALA A 277 -21.13 14.60 11.84
CA ALA A 277 -22.08 14.54 12.96
C ALA A 277 -22.91 15.82 13.13
N ASN A 278 -22.52 16.93 12.49
CA ASN A 278 -23.14 18.25 12.63
C ASN A 278 -23.33 18.66 14.11
N ASP A 279 -22.28 18.50 14.92
CA ASP A 279 -22.27 18.72 16.39
C ASP A 279 -23.24 17.82 17.19
N GLY A 280 -23.83 16.81 16.53
CA GLY A 280 -24.69 15.80 17.14
C GLY A 280 -23.98 14.47 17.39
N GLU A 281 -24.77 13.40 17.50
CA GLU A 281 -24.24 12.04 17.65
C GLU A 281 -23.63 11.56 16.31
N PRO A 282 -22.37 11.08 16.29
CA PRO A 282 -21.68 10.68 15.08
C PRO A 282 -22.12 9.28 14.59
N THR A 283 -23.43 9.02 14.48
CA THR A 283 -24.02 7.69 14.22
C THR A 283 -23.45 7.04 12.96
N ARG A 284 -23.41 7.77 11.83
CA ARG A 284 -22.88 7.22 10.57
C ARG A 284 -21.38 6.94 10.65
N LEU A 285 -20.63 7.84 11.28
CA LEU A 285 -19.19 7.70 11.47
C LEU A 285 -18.85 6.49 12.37
N LYS A 286 -19.59 6.29 13.46
CA LYS A 286 -19.52 5.10 14.30
C LYS A 286 -19.91 3.83 13.54
N SER A 287 -20.94 3.90 12.71
CA SER A 287 -21.39 2.75 11.92
C SER A 287 -20.36 2.27 10.90
N VAL A 288 -19.74 3.19 10.14
CA VAL A 288 -18.66 2.80 9.22
C VAL A 288 -17.43 2.28 9.96
N CYS A 289 -17.15 2.80 11.16
CA CYS A 289 -16.13 2.25 12.04
C CYS A 289 -16.46 0.79 12.43
N ALA A 290 -17.69 0.51 12.83
CA ALA A 290 -18.14 -0.83 13.18
C ALA A 290 -18.03 -1.82 12.01
N GLY A 291 -18.45 -1.41 10.81
CA GLY A 291 -18.35 -2.24 9.61
C GLY A 291 -16.90 -2.59 9.25
N MET A 292 -15.97 -1.65 9.41
CA MET A 292 -14.53 -1.93 9.28
C MET A 292 -14.04 -2.88 10.36
N LEU A 293 -14.40 -2.67 11.63
CA LEU A 293 -13.98 -3.55 12.73
C LEU A 293 -14.48 -4.99 12.54
N GLN A 294 -15.74 -5.19 12.13
CA GLN A 294 -16.30 -6.52 11.89
C GLN A 294 -15.59 -7.30 10.78
N THR A 295 -15.08 -6.59 9.77
CA THR A 295 -14.46 -7.20 8.57
C THR A 295 -12.94 -7.28 8.66
N MET A 296 -12.33 -6.60 9.63
CA MET A 296 -10.88 -6.38 9.72
C MET A 296 -10.07 -7.68 9.86
N ARG A 297 -10.54 -8.65 10.65
CA ARG A 297 -9.80 -9.90 10.86
C ARG A 297 -9.79 -10.77 9.60
N GLU A 298 -10.87 -10.78 8.84
CA GLU A 298 -10.98 -11.50 7.57
C GLU A 298 -10.17 -10.80 6.46
N ALA A 299 -10.08 -9.48 6.50
CA ALA A 299 -9.29 -8.67 5.58
C ALA A 299 -7.81 -8.50 5.98
N GLN A 300 -7.39 -9.03 7.14
CA GLN A 300 -6.04 -8.81 7.67
C GLN A 300 -4.94 -9.20 6.68
N LEU A 301 -5.15 -10.27 5.89
CA LEU A 301 -4.21 -10.69 4.86
C LEU A 301 -3.91 -9.59 3.83
N VAL A 302 -4.87 -8.72 3.53
CA VAL A 302 -4.67 -7.60 2.60
C VAL A 302 -3.87 -6.47 3.26
N PHE A 303 -4.09 -6.25 4.56
CA PHE A 303 -3.39 -5.25 5.36
C PHE A 303 -1.95 -5.65 5.70
N ALA A 304 -1.68 -6.96 5.71
CA ALA A 304 -0.42 -7.59 6.04
C ALA A 304 -0.16 -8.78 5.08
N PRO A 305 0.27 -8.50 3.84
CA PRO A 305 0.27 -9.49 2.75
C PRO A 305 1.44 -10.48 2.78
N PHE A 306 2.44 -10.28 3.64
CA PHE A 306 3.65 -11.09 3.68
C PHE A 306 3.98 -11.58 5.09
N ALA A 307 4.77 -12.64 5.21
CA ALA A 307 5.21 -13.15 6.52
C ALA A 307 5.94 -12.09 7.37
N ASN A 308 6.70 -11.18 6.73
CA ASN A 308 7.34 -10.07 7.42
C ASN A 308 6.33 -9.09 8.04
N SER A 309 5.16 -8.89 7.42
CA SER A 309 4.12 -7.97 7.88
C SER A 309 3.66 -8.30 9.29
N TYR A 310 3.58 -9.59 9.64
CA TYR A 310 3.10 -10.05 10.94
C TYR A 310 4.10 -9.79 12.09
N ARG A 311 5.35 -9.43 11.78
CA ARG A 311 6.32 -8.96 12.78
C ARG A 311 5.96 -7.56 13.32
N ARG A 312 5.02 -6.84 12.69
CA ARG A 312 4.45 -5.61 13.22
C ARG A 312 3.48 -5.85 14.37
N PHE A 313 2.72 -6.97 14.38
CA PHE A 313 1.67 -7.23 15.37
C PHE A 313 2.26 -7.84 16.66
N GLN A 314 2.95 -7.03 17.45
CA GLN A 314 3.51 -7.42 18.75
C GLN A 314 2.92 -6.55 19.88
N PRO A 315 2.76 -7.09 21.10
CA PRO A 315 2.41 -6.27 22.26
C PRO A 315 3.39 -5.11 22.43
N GLY A 316 2.88 -3.89 22.63
CA GLY A 316 3.71 -2.69 22.79
C GLY A 316 4.34 -2.14 21.50
N SER A 317 3.99 -2.69 20.33
CA SER A 317 4.35 -2.09 19.05
C SER A 317 3.46 -0.89 18.70
N PHE A 318 3.94 -0.02 17.81
CA PHE A 318 3.14 1.09 17.27
C PHE A 318 2.03 0.66 16.29
N ALA A 319 1.95 -0.65 15.96
CA ALA A 319 0.89 -1.19 15.12
C ALA A 319 -0.27 -1.70 16.01
N PRO A 320 -1.53 -1.33 15.71
CA PRO A 320 -2.67 -1.84 16.46
C PRO A 320 -2.78 -3.37 16.38
N VAL A 321 -3.06 -4.00 17.51
CA VAL A 321 -3.29 -5.47 17.61
C VAL A 321 -4.73 -5.78 18.02
N ASP A 322 -5.35 -4.90 18.80
CA ASP A 322 -6.75 -4.99 19.22
C ASP A 322 -7.65 -4.33 18.19
N LEU A 323 -8.76 -4.99 17.82
CA LEU A 323 -9.79 -4.45 16.95
C LEU A 323 -10.66 -3.49 17.75
N THR A 324 -10.11 -2.34 18.06
CA THR A 324 -10.76 -1.27 18.82
C THR A 324 -10.80 0.03 18.03
N TRP A 325 -11.60 0.96 18.52
CA TRP A 325 -11.70 2.31 17.97
C TRP A 325 -11.65 3.37 19.06
N GLY A 326 -11.37 4.62 18.68
CA GLY A 326 -11.38 5.73 19.62
C GLY A 326 -11.17 7.10 18.95
N TYR A 327 -11.61 8.15 19.63
CA TYR A 327 -11.42 9.54 19.20
C TYR A 327 -9.99 9.98 19.46
N GLY A 328 -9.31 10.49 18.42
CA GLY A 328 -7.95 11.01 18.54
C GLY A 328 -6.89 9.99 19.02
N HIS A 329 -7.24 8.70 19.19
CA HIS A 329 -6.40 7.72 19.85
C HIS A 329 -5.55 6.92 18.86
N ARG A 330 -4.25 7.23 18.75
CA ARG A 330 -3.35 6.60 17.76
C ARG A 330 -3.05 5.11 18.03
N GLY A 331 -3.40 4.60 19.20
CA GLY A 331 -3.22 3.18 19.56
C GLY A 331 -4.36 2.24 19.12
N THR A 332 -5.45 2.76 18.56
CA THR A 332 -6.59 1.93 18.12
C THR A 332 -6.45 1.52 16.64
N ALA A 333 -7.13 0.44 16.25
CA ALA A 333 -7.13 -0.02 14.87
C ALA A 333 -7.85 0.97 13.93
N ILE A 334 -8.99 1.50 14.40
CA ILE A 334 -9.68 2.63 13.77
C ILE A 334 -9.59 3.85 14.68
N ARG A 335 -9.09 4.96 14.17
CA ARG A 335 -9.11 6.24 14.86
C ARG A 335 -10.15 7.14 14.21
N ILE A 336 -10.85 7.94 15.00
CA ILE A 336 -11.67 9.06 14.52
C ILE A 336 -10.90 10.35 14.83
N PRO A 337 -10.20 10.96 13.87
CA PRO A 337 -9.44 12.19 14.12
C PRO A 337 -10.34 13.40 14.35
N ASP A 338 -11.45 13.47 13.62
CA ASP A 338 -12.45 14.52 13.71
C ASP A 338 -13.83 13.92 13.41
N MET A 339 -14.88 14.47 14.03
CA MET A 339 -16.26 14.02 13.90
C MET A 339 -17.18 15.05 13.24
N ASN A 340 -16.72 16.29 13.06
CA ASN A 340 -17.55 17.39 12.60
C ASN A 340 -17.06 18.02 11.31
N GLY A 341 -18.01 18.58 10.57
CA GLY A 341 -17.79 19.32 9.35
C GLY A 341 -17.15 18.51 8.22
N PRO A 342 -16.53 19.20 7.24
CA PRO A 342 -15.82 18.56 6.15
C PRO A 342 -14.67 17.63 6.58
N ALA A 343 -14.15 17.80 7.80
CA ALA A 343 -13.03 17.04 8.33
C ALA A 343 -13.44 15.68 8.95
N ALA A 344 -14.74 15.45 9.20
CA ALA A 344 -15.26 14.23 9.79
C ALA A 344 -14.81 12.98 9.01
N ARG A 345 -14.03 12.10 9.64
CA ARG A 345 -13.40 10.98 8.93
C ARG A 345 -12.97 9.87 9.88
N VAL A 346 -12.72 8.71 9.30
CA VAL A 346 -12.03 7.60 9.95
C VAL A 346 -10.58 7.55 9.49
N GLU A 347 -9.74 6.93 10.30
CA GLU A 347 -8.35 6.59 10.01
C GLU A 347 -8.12 5.11 10.32
N HIS A 348 -7.83 4.32 9.30
CA HIS A 348 -7.52 2.90 9.43
C HIS A 348 -6.00 2.72 9.55
N ARG A 349 -5.54 2.17 10.68
CA ARG A 349 -4.11 2.20 11.09
C ARG A 349 -3.39 0.85 11.01
N VAL A 350 -4.08 -0.20 10.58
CA VAL A 350 -3.54 -1.58 10.63
C VAL A 350 -2.54 -1.87 9.51
N ALA A 351 -2.76 -1.34 8.32
CA ALA A 351 -2.02 -1.76 7.14
C ALA A 351 -0.52 -1.40 7.21
N GLY A 352 0.30 -2.30 6.66
CA GLY A 352 1.72 -2.04 6.42
C GLY A 352 1.95 -1.30 5.11
N ALA A 353 3.09 -0.62 4.99
CA ALA A 353 3.54 0.02 3.76
C ALA A 353 3.71 -0.97 2.58
N ASP A 354 3.80 -2.26 2.86
CA ASP A 354 3.89 -3.36 1.92
C ASP A 354 2.54 -3.79 1.32
N ALA A 355 1.42 -3.27 1.83
CA ALA A 355 0.08 -3.54 1.30
C ALA A 355 -0.09 -3.00 -0.13
N ASN A 356 -0.84 -3.74 -0.95
CA ASN A 356 -1.32 -3.27 -2.25
C ASN A 356 -2.41 -2.20 -2.03
N PRO A 357 -2.20 -0.94 -2.45
CA PRO A 357 -3.14 0.15 -2.16
C PRO A 357 -4.54 -0.09 -2.72
N TYR A 358 -4.70 -0.74 -3.87
CA TYR A 358 -6.02 -0.98 -4.45
C TYR A 358 -6.82 -1.99 -3.64
N LEU A 359 -6.18 -3.12 -3.29
CA LEU A 359 -6.79 -4.16 -2.46
C LEU A 359 -7.08 -3.62 -1.05
N LEU A 360 -6.15 -2.84 -0.48
CA LEU A 360 -6.31 -2.17 0.81
C LEU A 360 -7.56 -1.27 0.82
N LEU A 361 -7.68 -0.37 -0.16
CA LEU A 361 -8.84 0.51 -0.26
C LEU A 361 -10.12 -0.27 -0.56
N ALA A 362 -10.08 -1.32 -1.37
CA ALA A 362 -11.25 -2.16 -1.63
C ALA A 362 -11.78 -2.80 -0.33
N ALA A 363 -10.89 -3.35 0.50
CA ALA A 363 -11.27 -3.92 1.80
C ALA A 363 -11.82 -2.87 2.77
N ILE A 364 -11.14 -1.73 2.92
CA ILE A 364 -11.57 -0.65 3.82
C ILE A 364 -12.93 -0.10 3.39
N LEU A 365 -13.08 0.25 2.12
CA LEU A 365 -14.32 0.80 1.58
C LEU A 365 -15.45 -0.24 1.56
N GLY A 366 -15.14 -1.52 1.35
CA GLY A 366 -16.10 -2.62 1.55
C GLY A 366 -16.62 -2.69 2.99
N GLY A 367 -15.74 -2.58 3.98
CA GLY A 367 -16.12 -2.52 5.40
C GLY A 367 -16.91 -1.26 5.75
N MET A 368 -16.58 -0.11 5.15
CA MET A 368 -17.36 1.11 5.30
C MET A 368 -18.76 0.98 4.70
N LEU A 369 -18.92 0.35 3.52
CA LEU A 369 -20.24 0.07 2.94
C LEU A 369 -21.11 -0.77 3.88
N LEU A 370 -20.53 -1.79 4.52
CA LEU A 370 -21.24 -2.59 5.51
C LEU A 370 -21.83 -1.72 6.62
N GLY A 371 -21.08 -0.74 7.13
CA GLY A 371 -21.57 0.22 8.10
C GLY A 371 -22.59 1.21 7.52
N LEU A 372 -22.38 1.72 6.31
CA LEU A 372 -23.33 2.63 5.66
C LEU A 372 -24.70 1.96 5.45
N ASP A 373 -24.72 0.65 5.22
CA ASP A 373 -25.93 -0.09 4.91
C ASP A 373 -26.68 -0.63 6.15
N ASN A 374 -26.07 -0.68 7.35
CA ASN A 374 -26.62 -1.42 8.50
C ASN A 374 -26.68 -0.68 9.86
N GLU A 375 -26.31 0.60 9.96
CA GLU A 375 -26.36 1.38 11.23
C GLU A 375 -25.78 0.61 12.45
N LEU A 376 -24.56 0.11 12.29
CA LEU A 376 -23.85 -0.75 13.22
C LEU A 376 -23.29 0.03 14.43
N ASP A 377 -23.15 -0.65 15.56
CA ASP A 377 -22.49 -0.14 16.76
C ASP A 377 -21.04 -0.70 16.83
N PRO A 378 -20.01 0.15 16.89
CA PRO A 378 -18.62 -0.31 17.00
C PRO A 378 -18.27 -0.79 18.42
N GLY A 379 -19.22 -0.71 19.37
CA GLY A 379 -19.02 -1.06 20.77
C GLY A 379 -18.33 0.06 21.54
N GLU A 380 -17.87 -0.28 22.74
CA GLU A 380 -17.23 0.68 23.64
C GLU A 380 -15.97 1.30 23.04
N GLU A 381 -15.82 2.62 23.22
CA GLU A 381 -14.62 3.34 22.77
C GLU A 381 -13.40 2.99 23.63
N THR A 382 -12.22 3.03 23.02
CA THR A 382 -10.95 3.02 23.74
C THR A 382 -10.52 4.45 24.04
N THR A 383 -10.20 4.70 25.30
CA THR A 383 -9.68 5.98 25.80
C THR A 383 -8.27 5.78 26.39
N PRO A 384 -7.49 6.85 26.61
CA PRO A 384 -6.18 6.71 27.25
C PRO A 384 -6.20 6.04 28.64
N SER A 385 -7.35 6.09 29.32
CA SER A 385 -7.55 5.50 30.65
C SER A 385 -8.25 4.14 30.64
N HIS A 386 -8.81 3.71 29.51
CA HIS A 386 -9.67 2.53 29.45
C HIS A 386 -9.54 1.80 28.10
N MET A 387 -9.25 0.51 28.17
CA MET A 387 -9.34 -0.42 27.04
C MET A 387 -10.53 -1.35 27.27
N PRO A 388 -11.45 -1.49 26.30
CA PRO A 388 -12.53 -2.47 26.39
C PRO A 388 -12.01 -3.89 26.61
N GLU A 389 -12.70 -4.66 27.45
CA GLU A 389 -12.35 -6.06 27.71
C GLU A 389 -12.77 -6.98 26.55
N ASN A 390 -12.11 -8.14 26.43
CA ASN A 390 -12.48 -9.21 25.48
C ASN A 390 -12.56 -8.77 24.01
N THR A 391 -11.76 -7.77 23.62
CA THR A 391 -11.68 -7.30 22.24
C THR A 391 -11.19 -8.41 21.32
N THR A 392 -11.76 -8.45 20.11
CA THR A 392 -11.20 -9.29 19.05
C THR A 392 -9.79 -8.79 18.75
N LYS A 393 -8.85 -9.70 18.51
CA LYS A 393 -7.46 -9.36 18.19
C LYS A 393 -7.15 -9.72 16.75
N LEU A 394 -6.17 -9.05 16.15
CA LEU A 394 -5.51 -9.50 14.93
C LEU A 394 -4.64 -10.72 15.24
N THR A 395 -4.37 -11.56 14.23
CA THR A 395 -3.41 -12.66 14.37
C THR A 395 -1.98 -12.17 14.13
N HIS A 396 -0.99 -12.79 14.76
CA HIS A 396 0.44 -12.61 14.46
C HIS A 396 0.98 -13.74 13.56
N ASP A 397 0.11 -14.64 13.11
CA ASP A 397 0.46 -15.79 12.27
C ASP A 397 -0.07 -15.60 10.85
N PHE A 398 0.85 -15.66 9.88
CA PHE A 398 0.57 -15.42 8.47
C PHE A 398 -0.41 -16.45 7.90
N LEU A 399 -0.21 -17.74 8.19
CA LEU A 399 -1.06 -18.80 7.66
C LEU A 399 -2.50 -18.69 8.21
N THR A 400 -2.66 -18.34 9.47
CA THR A 400 -3.96 -18.12 10.11
C THR A 400 -4.74 -17.00 9.41
N ALA A 401 -4.08 -15.90 9.06
CA ALA A 401 -4.72 -14.82 8.31
C ALA A 401 -5.08 -15.26 6.88
N VAL A 402 -4.24 -16.08 6.25
CA VAL A 402 -4.54 -16.69 4.95
C VAL A 402 -5.79 -17.55 5.01
N GLU A 403 -5.90 -18.44 6.00
CA GLU A 403 -7.07 -19.31 6.12
C GLU A 403 -8.35 -18.53 6.48
N ALA A 404 -8.25 -17.45 7.26
CA ALA A 404 -9.39 -16.54 7.51
C ALA A 404 -9.88 -15.87 6.21
N PHE A 405 -8.96 -15.32 5.40
CA PHE A 405 -9.29 -14.75 4.08
C PHE A 405 -9.91 -15.80 3.14
N ARG A 406 -9.36 -17.02 3.14
CA ARG A 406 -9.86 -18.18 2.37
C ARG A 406 -11.18 -18.77 2.89
N ALA A 407 -11.72 -18.31 4.01
CA ALA A 407 -13.04 -18.71 4.49
C ALA A 407 -14.06 -17.57 4.43
N SER A 408 -13.63 -16.35 4.11
CA SER A 408 -14.41 -15.13 4.28
C SER A 408 -15.47 -14.92 3.19
N PRO A 409 -16.77 -14.87 3.54
CA PRO A 409 -17.83 -14.42 2.64
C PRO A 409 -17.72 -12.93 2.30
N PHE A 410 -17.24 -12.11 3.24
CA PHE A 410 -17.03 -10.68 3.02
C PHE A 410 -16.00 -10.43 1.91
N ILE A 411 -14.87 -11.12 1.95
CA ILE A 411 -13.86 -11.01 0.90
C ILE A 411 -14.40 -11.54 -0.43
N ALA A 412 -15.19 -12.61 -0.43
CA ALA A 412 -15.82 -13.12 -1.65
C ALA A 412 -16.75 -12.08 -2.29
N ASP A 413 -17.50 -11.33 -1.47
CA ASP A 413 -18.36 -10.25 -1.94
C ASP A 413 -17.56 -9.07 -2.49
N VAL A 414 -16.56 -8.58 -1.75
CA VAL A 414 -15.81 -7.37 -2.10
C VAL A 414 -14.83 -7.58 -3.25
N PHE A 415 -14.12 -8.71 -3.26
CA PHE A 415 -13.06 -9.00 -4.23
C PHE A 415 -13.53 -9.91 -5.37
N GLY A 416 -14.68 -10.57 -5.19
CA GLY A 416 -15.13 -11.66 -6.06
C GLY A 416 -14.55 -13.00 -5.63
N GLU A 417 -15.38 -14.03 -5.68
CA GLU A 417 -15.00 -15.41 -5.34
C GLU A 417 -13.77 -15.93 -6.11
N PRO A 418 -13.62 -15.69 -7.44
CA PRO A 418 -12.43 -16.12 -8.18
C PRO A 418 -11.14 -15.48 -7.66
N TYR A 419 -11.17 -14.18 -7.33
CA TYR A 419 -9.99 -13.48 -6.81
C TYR A 419 -9.65 -13.91 -5.39
N ARG A 420 -10.66 -14.05 -4.52
CA ARG A 420 -10.48 -14.56 -3.16
C ARG A 420 -9.76 -15.91 -3.17
N ARG A 421 -10.18 -16.82 -4.04
CA ARG A 421 -9.52 -18.12 -4.22
C ARG A 421 -8.09 -17.97 -4.71
N LEU A 422 -7.87 -17.23 -5.80
CA LEU A 422 -6.54 -17.02 -6.39
C LEU A 422 -5.55 -16.42 -5.39
N TYR A 423 -5.90 -15.28 -4.79
CA TYR A 423 -5.04 -14.57 -3.86
C TYR A 423 -4.79 -15.40 -2.60
N GLY A 424 -5.84 -16.01 -2.04
CA GLY A 424 -5.74 -16.87 -0.88
C GLY A 424 -4.85 -18.10 -1.10
N ASP A 425 -5.01 -18.80 -2.22
CA ASP A 425 -4.20 -19.98 -2.56
C ASP A 425 -2.74 -19.60 -2.83
N THR A 426 -2.50 -18.46 -3.50
CA THR A 426 -1.15 -17.92 -3.73
C THR A 426 -0.47 -17.57 -2.42
N LYS A 427 -1.14 -16.80 -1.53
CA LYS A 427 -0.59 -16.46 -0.21
C LYS A 427 -0.41 -17.67 0.69
N ARG A 428 -1.22 -18.71 0.51
CA ARG A 428 -1.02 -19.99 1.19
C ARG A 428 0.26 -20.69 0.74
N LYS A 429 0.54 -20.73 -0.57
CA LYS A 429 1.82 -21.24 -1.12
C LYS A 429 3.00 -20.49 -0.49
N GLU A 430 2.95 -19.16 -0.47
CA GLU A 430 3.98 -18.31 0.16
C GLU A 430 4.14 -18.59 1.67
N ALA A 431 3.03 -18.70 2.41
CA ALA A 431 3.06 -18.98 3.85
C ALA A 431 3.68 -20.35 4.15
N ILE A 432 3.34 -21.39 3.37
CA ILE A 432 3.92 -22.72 3.51
C ILE A 432 5.42 -22.72 3.17
N ALA A 433 5.84 -21.99 2.14
CA ALA A 433 7.25 -21.84 1.82
C ALA A 433 8.02 -21.17 2.98
N HIS A 434 7.47 -20.10 3.58
CA HIS A 434 8.04 -19.47 4.76
C HIS A 434 8.18 -20.45 5.93
N LEU A 435 7.10 -21.17 6.27
CA LEU A 435 7.09 -22.12 7.40
C LEU A 435 8.08 -23.28 7.25
N ARG A 436 8.37 -23.70 6.02
CA ARG A 436 9.35 -24.77 5.73
C ARG A 436 10.80 -24.29 5.73
N THR A 437 11.02 -22.98 5.75
CA THR A 437 12.36 -22.39 5.70
C THR A 437 13.00 -22.40 7.08
N VAL A 438 14.17 -23.05 7.20
CA VAL A 438 14.99 -23.02 8.43
C VAL A 438 15.88 -21.79 8.39
N SER A 439 15.74 -20.91 9.38
CA SER A 439 16.42 -19.62 9.44
C SER A 439 17.72 -19.66 10.26
N ASP A 440 18.54 -18.63 10.13
CA ASP A 440 19.71 -18.42 11.00
C ASP A 440 19.36 -18.33 12.49
N PHE A 441 18.11 -17.96 12.83
CA PHE A 441 17.64 -17.98 14.21
C PHE A 441 17.51 -19.42 14.72
N ASP A 442 16.98 -20.32 13.89
CA ASP A 442 16.82 -21.73 14.23
C ASP A 442 18.19 -22.39 14.45
N TYR A 443 19.15 -22.16 13.55
CA TYR A 443 20.50 -22.71 13.70
C TYR A 443 21.20 -22.19 14.95
N ARG A 444 21.19 -20.87 15.21
CA ARG A 444 21.85 -20.29 16.40
C ARG A 444 21.17 -20.73 17.71
N THR A 445 19.89 -21.04 17.68
CA THR A 445 19.12 -21.40 18.86
C THR A 445 19.17 -22.89 19.15
N TYR A 446 18.87 -23.74 18.17
CA TYR A 446 18.61 -25.16 18.40
C TYR A 446 19.82 -26.05 18.14
N LEU A 447 20.61 -25.79 17.08
CA LEU A 447 21.75 -26.64 16.70
C LEU A 447 22.79 -26.87 17.82
N PRO A 448 23.16 -25.89 18.67
CA PRO A 448 24.14 -26.14 19.73
C PRO A 448 23.51 -26.75 21.00
N ARG A 449 22.19 -26.89 21.09
CA ARG A 449 21.46 -27.28 22.31
C ARG A 449 20.82 -28.67 22.23
N LEU A 450 20.35 -29.07 21.04
CA LEU A 450 19.80 -30.39 20.73
C LEU A 450 20.88 -31.24 20.07
#